data_AF-A0A1J1LES7-F1
#
_entry.id   AF-A0A1J1LES7-F1
#
_cell.length_a   1.000
_cell.length_b   1.000
_cell.length_c   1.000
_cell.angle_alpha   90.00
_cell.angle_beta   90.00
_cell.angle_gamma   90.00
#
_symmetry.space_group_name_H-M   'P 1'
#
loop_
_entity.id
_entity.type
_entity.pdbx_description
1 polymer ?
#
loop_
_entity_poly.entity_id
_entity_poly.type
_entity_poly.pdbx_seq_one_letter_code
_entity_poly.pdbx_strand_id
1 'polypeptide(L)' 'MRLTPDFSDRTQVDHWETQMPCVSDQAQLEAFATDITQIFSLETDGRLSPKQAYSQIKTLMTKLKTQVIGD' A
#
# COMPACT_ATOMS: atom_id res chain seq x y z
N MET A 1 -26.44 -4.50 47.12
CA MET A 1 -26.48 -5.10 45.76
C MET A 1 -26.30 -3.95 44.78
N ARG A 2 -25.07 -3.67 44.30
CA ARG A 2 -24.47 -4.09 42.99
C ARG A 2 -25.33 -3.61 41.80
N LEU A 3 -24.89 -2.82 40.81
CA LEU A 3 -23.55 -2.58 40.21
C LEU A 3 -23.45 -1.14 39.65
N THR A 4 -22.39 -0.41 39.98
CA THR A 4 -21.88 0.67 39.11
C THR A 4 -21.33 0.03 37.83
N PRO A 5 -21.55 0.61 36.64
CA PRO A 5 -20.87 0.13 35.45
C PRO A 5 -19.37 0.34 35.65
N ASP A 6 -18.66 -0.77 35.80
CA ASP A 6 -17.21 -0.81 35.82
C ASP A 6 -16.76 -0.53 34.38
N PHE A 7 -16.28 0.69 34.12
CA PHE A 7 -15.67 1.06 32.85
C PHE A 7 -14.23 0.52 32.72
N SER A 8 -13.87 -0.51 33.50
CA SER A 8 -12.64 -1.28 33.32
C SER A 8 -12.83 -2.44 32.34
N ASP A 9 -13.76 -2.34 31.40
CA ASP A 9 -13.72 -3.18 30.22
C ASP A 9 -12.59 -2.65 29.33
N ARG A 10 -11.39 -3.19 29.58
CA ARG A 10 -10.29 -3.24 28.61
C ARG A 10 -10.76 -4.03 27.40
N THR A 11 -11.73 -3.50 26.66
CA THR A 11 -11.69 -3.63 25.22
C THR A 11 -10.56 -2.69 24.80
N GLN A 12 -9.33 -3.21 24.93
CA GLN A 12 -8.21 -2.79 24.13
C GLN A 12 -8.69 -3.07 22.69
N VAL A 13 -9.45 -2.12 22.14
CA VAL A 13 -9.77 -2.09 20.73
C VAL A 13 -8.40 -2.01 20.10
N ASP A 14 -8.04 -3.17 19.60
CA ASP A 14 -6.79 -3.50 18.97
C ASP A 14 -6.64 -2.46 17.86
N HIS A 15 -5.89 -1.38 18.14
CA HIS A 15 -5.78 -0.16 17.33
C HIS A 15 -4.98 -0.42 16.02
N TRP A 16 -5.05 -1.63 15.47
CA TRP A 16 -4.38 -2.01 14.23
C TRP A 16 -5.21 -1.68 12.98
N GLU A 17 -6.49 -1.32 13.12
CA GLU A 17 -7.36 -1.08 11.95
C GLU A 17 -7.11 0.25 11.22
N THR A 18 -6.23 1.12 11.72
CA THR A 18 -5.82 2.31 10.94
C THR A 18 -4.43 2.77 11.35
N GLN A 19 -3.42 1.90 11.24
CA GLN A 19 -2.09 2.45 11.02
C GLN A 19 -2.14 3.13 9.65
N MET A 20 -2.33 4.45 9.67
CA MET A 20 -2.01 5.25 8.49
C MET A 20 -0.59 4.84 8.09
N PRO A 21 -0.36 4.42 6.83
CA PRO A 21 0.98 4.21 6.34
C PRO A 21 1.81 5.41 6.79
N CYS A 22 3.04 5.17 7.26
CA CYS A 22 3.91 6.28 7.61
C CYS A 22 3.92 7.26 6.43
N VAL A 23 4.03 8.57 6.64
CA VAL A 23 3.91 9.56 5.54
C VAL A 23 4.84 9.20 4.35
N SER A 24 5.96 8.54 4.64
CA SER A 24 6.86 7.91 3.66
C SER A 24 6.20 6.81 2.81
N ASP A 25 5.46 5.90 3.42
CA ASP A 25 4.78 4.77 2.77
C ASP A 25 3.62 5.25 1.89
N GLN A 26 2.90 6.29 2.31
CA GLN A 26 1.84 6.88 1.49
C GLN A 26 2.41 7.51 0.21
N ALA A 27 3.48 8.30 0.34
CA ALA A 27 4.15 8.90 -0.81
C ALA A 27 4.74 7.84 -1.75
N GLN A 28 5.27 6.74 -1.21
CA GLN A 28 5.77 5.61 -2.00
C GLN A 28 4.64 4.89 -2.76
N LEU A 29 3.49 4.68 -2.12
CA LEU A 29 2.32 4.05 -2.76
C LEU A 29 1.74 4.94 -3.86
N GLU A 30 1.70 6.26 -3.66
CA GLU A 30 1.25 7.22 -4.68
C GLU A 30 2.22 7.28 -5.88
N ALA A 31 3.53 7.28 -5.62
CA ALA A 31 4.54 7.17 -6.67
C ALA A 31 4.40 5.86 -7.45
N PHE A 32 4.20 4.73 -6.77
CA PHE A 32 3.97 3.44 -7.40
C PHE A 32 2.71 3.44 -8.28
N ALA A 33 1.59 3.98 -7.78
CA ALA A 33 0.34 4.07 -8.54
C ALA A 33 0.50 4.95 -9.80
N THR A 34 1.27 6.03 -9.69
CA THR A 34 1.60 6.91 -10.81
C THR A 34 2.40 6.17 -11.88
N ASP A 35 3.45 5.45 -11.48
CA ASP A 35 4.29 4.67 -12.40
C ASP A 35 3.48 3.59 -13.14
N ILE A 36 2.60 2.88 -12.44
CA ILE A 36 1.72 1.86 -13.03
C ILE A 36 0.77 2.48 -14.06
N THR A 37 0.17 3.64 -13.73
CA THR A 37 -0.75 4.35 -14.63
C THR A 37 -0.04 4.80 -15.90
N GLN A 38 1.20 5.28 -15.79
CA GLN A 38 2.02 5.65 -16.94
C GLN A 38 2.34 4.45 -17.82
N ILE A 39 2.68 3.29 -17.23
CA ILE A 39 2.94 2.06 -17.99
C ILE A 39 1.70 1.63 -18.79
N PHE A 40 0.52 1.62 -18.17
CA PHE A 40 -0.72 1.27 -18.87
C PHE A 40 -1.08 2.27 -19.97
N SER A 41 -0.82 3.57 -19.76
CA SER A 41 -1.02 4.59 -20.78
C SER A 41 -0.13 4.31 -22.00
N LEU A 42 1.14 4.01 -21.77
CA LEU A 42 2.09 3.68 -22.83
C LEU A 42 1.76 2.35 -23.54
N GLU A 43 1.22 1.36 -22.84
CA GLU A 43 0.73 0.13 -23.45
C GLU A 43 -0.47 0.40 -24.35
N THR A 44 -1.44 1.18 -23.86
CA THR A 44 -2.66 1.54 -24.59
C THR A 44 -2.35 2.35 -25.84
N ASP A 45 -1.35 3.24 -25.77
CA ASP A 45 -0.83 4.00 -26.91
C ASP A 45 -0.02 3.16 -27.90
N GLY A 46 0.18 1.85 -27.63
CA GLY A 46 0.99 0.95 -28.46
C GLY A 46 2.50 1.22 -28.41
N ARG A 47 2.96 2.08 -27.48
CA ARG A 47 4.37 2.43 -27.27
C ARG A 47 5.12 1.39 -26.45
N LEU A 48 4.39 0.61 -25.65
CA LEU A 48 4.90 -0.53 -24.89
C LEU A 48 4.15 -1.79 -25.32
N SER A 49 4.88 -2.87 -25.60
CA SER A 49 4.23 -4.17 -25.76
C SER A 49 3.73 -4.71 -24.40
N PRO A 50 2.68 -5.54 -24.37
CA PRO A 50 2.17 -6.13 -23.13
C PRO A 50 3.25 -6.86 -22.32
N LYS A 51 4.20 -7.53 -23.00
CA LYS A 51 5.33 -8.20 -22.35
C LYS A 51 6.28 -7.22 -21.66
N GLN A 52 6.55 -6.08 -22.30
CA GLN A 52 7.42 -5.05 -21.72
C GLN A 52 6.71 -4.34 -20.56
N ALA A 53 5.43 -4.00 -20.72
CA ALA A 53 4.61 -3.43 -19.64
C ALA A 53 4.60 -4.35 -18.41
N TYR A 54 4.30 -5.64 -18.61
CA TYR A 54 4.35 -6.65 -17.55
C TYR A 54 5.72 -6.74 -16.87
N SER A 55 6.81 -6.73 -17.65
CA SER A 55 8.16 -6.78 -17.09
C SER A 55 8.47 -5.56 -16.21
N GLN A 56 8.05 -4.36 -16.63
CA GLN A 56 8.26 -3.13 -15.85
C GLN A 56 7.44 -3.12 -14.57
N ILE A 57 6.16 -3.52 -14.64
CA ILE A 57 5.29 -3.67 -13.46
C ILE A 57 5.89 -4.66 -12.46
N LYS A 58 6.42 -5.79 -12.95
CA LYS A 58 7.09 -6.78 -12.10
C LYS A 58 8.29 -6.18 -11.36
N THR A 59 9.12 -5.40 -12.05
CA THR A 59 10.26 -4.70 -11.43
C THR A 59 9.81 -3.69 -10.38
N LEU A 60 8.77 -2.90 -10.66
CA LEU A 60 8.21 -1.94 -9.69
C LEU A 60 7.66 -2.65 -8.44
N MET A 61 6.94 -3.75 -8.62
CA MET A 61 6.40 -4.54 -7.51
C MET A 61 7.52 -5.12 -6.64
N THR A 62 8.62 -5.57 -7.25
CA THR A 62 9.80 -6.03 -6.49
C THR A 62 10.43 -4.88 -5.69
N LYS A 63 10.59 -3.68 -6.28
CA LYS A 63 11.12 -2.51 -5.56
C LYS A 63 10.26 -2.11 -4.38
N LEU A 64 8.93 -2.03 -4.58
CA LEU A 64 7.98 -1.72 -3.53
C LEU A 64 8.07 -2.73 -2.38
N LYS A 65 8.11 -4.04 -2.70
CA LYS A 65 8.29 -5.09 -1.69
C LYS A 65 9.60 -4.93 -0.92
N THR A 66 10.71 -4.63 -1.60
CA THR A 66 12.00 -4.41 -0.92
C THR A 66 11.97 -3.18 -0.01
N GLN A 67 11.26 -2.12 -0.39
CA GLN A 67 11.15 -0.92 0.44
C GLN A 67 10.20 -1.09 1.64
N VAL A 68 9.14 -1.90 1.50
CA VAL A 68 8.13 -2.11 2.55
C VAL A 68 8.50 -3.27 3.50
N ILE A 69 9.23 -4.29 3.01
CA ILE A 69 9.60 -5.50 3.80
C ILE A 69 11.08 -5.44 4.24
N GLY A 70 11.89 -4.58 3.61
CA GLY A 70 13.34 -4.49 3.84
C GLY A 70 13.79 -3.43 4.83
N ASP A 71 12.88 -2.80 5.57
CA ASP A 71 13.14 -2.01 6.78
C ASP A 71 12.62 -2.76 8.02
#